data_AF-A0A9E7LF43-F1
#
_entry.id   AF-A0A9E7LF43-F1
#
_cell.length_a   1.000
_cell.length_b   1.000
_cell.length_c   1.000
_cell.angle_alpha   90.00
_cell.angle_beta   90.00
_cell.angle_gamma   90.00
#
_symmetry.space_group_name_H-M   'P 1'
#
loop_
_entity.id
_entity.type
_entity.pdbx_description
1 polymer ?
#
loop_
_entity_poly.entity_id
_entity_poly.type
_entity_poly.pdbx_seq_one_letter_code
_entity_poly.pdbx_strand_id
1 'polypeptide(L)'
;MKFINITFIHGNGHDYGGAINSEHGGKVYVDTCIFKDNKAIQNGGAISVAGEEFYKLGKKITNKGYLKVNNCQFINNYAGHDGGAVCTYWGDTYLYTSLFRFNYAYRDGGATRTGIYSTTTVEDCIFENNTAREWGGALYNWPGELTVNNCTIANNTAGTKGAAMITSGPLEVTNSIITNNYGETGVIYIDEETPAIPSRVIFDNNYIVNNYPENNKIFVIEKSTAKDSNINNNYFGTTNTTIIVDDETGKFPIPNKFINMDPVTPEPSEPSNPVTPNNPETNTTKPTTNNNNTQTTDTVNNNQTDNILNNIVSNITDEFNEIVSNANKIVSNSTESNVNVGTDSSQEATKSSDSEKSVHELLDKDVSKQTQINPIPFIIVLIIVFAVLIFGYYRYKKNE
;
A
#
# COMPACT_ATOMS: atom_id res chain seq x y z
N MET A 1 26.53 -11.92 -7.57
CA MET A 1 26.95 -11.57 -6.20
C MET A 1 25.90 -12.05 -5.21
N LYS A 2 26.32 -12.53 -4.04
CA LYS A 2 25.41 -12.95 -2.96
C LYS A 2 25.79 -12.19 -1.68
N PHE A 3 24.81 -11.57 -1.05
CA PHE A 3 24.94 -10.81 0.18
C PHE A 3 24.00 -11.43 1.22
N ILE A 4 24.52 -11.72 2.41
CA ILE A 4 23.76 -12.39 3.47
C ILE A 4 24.08 -11.71 4.79
N ASN A 5 23.05 -11.26 5.53
CA ASN A 5 23.23 -10.67 6.85
C ASN A 5 24.15 -9.43 6.84
N ILE A 6 23.92 -8.52 5.88
CA ILE A 6 24.69 -7.28 5.71
C ILE A 6 23.76 -6.09 5.86
N THR A 7 24.27 -5.04 6.52
CA THR A 7 23.62 -3.72 6.57
C THR A 7 24.36 -2.73 5.68
N PHE A 8 23.66 -2.16 4.70
CA PHE A 8 24.12 -1.10 3.81
C PHE A 8 23.46 0.21 4.25
N ILE A 9 24.27 1.15 4.73
CA ILE A 9 23.83 2.45 5.23
C ILE A 9 24.54 3.59 4.52
N HIS A 10 23.80 4.66 4.19
CA HIS A 10 24.35 5.88 3.58
C HIS A 10 25.13 5.66 2.28
N GLY A 11 24.80 4.60 1.53
CA GLY A 11 25.32 4.42 0.19
C GLY A 11 24.95 5.61 -0.69
N ASN A 12 25.89 6.10 -1.49
CA ASN A 12 25.70 7.27 -2.35
C ASN A 12 26.21 6.94 -3.76
N GLY A 13 25.38 6.26 -4.52
CA GLY A 13 25.65 5.93 -5.92
C GLY A 13 25.46 7.19 -6.77
N HIS A 14 26.37 7.44 -7.71
CA HIS A 14 26.21 8.56 -8.64
C HIS A 14 24.94 8.34 -9.45
N ASP A 15 24.92 7.41 -10.40
CA ASP A 15 23.72 7.22 -11.23
C ASP A 15 22.80 6.12 -10.69
N TYR A 16 23.36 4.99 -10.29
CA TYR A 16 22.59 3.78 -10.03
C TYR A 16 23.02 3.10 -8.74
N GLY A 17 22.05 2.55 -8.00
CA GLY A 17 22.32 1.62 -6.90
C GLY A 17 23.12 2.26 -5.78
N GLY A 18 22.47 2.93 -4.84
CA GLY A 18 23.18 3.61 -3.75
C GLY A 18 24.09 2.69 -2.94
N ALA A 19 23.69 1.43 -2.77
CA ALA A 19 24.48 0.39 -2.15
C ALA A 19 25.04 -0.63 -3.16
N ILE A 20 24.20 -1.11 -4.10
CA ILE A 20 24.57 -2.16 -5.03
C ILE A 20 24.11 -1.76 -6.43
N ASN A 21 25.07 -1.69 -7.37
CA ASN A 21 24.79 -1.63 -8.80
C ASN A 21 25.30 -2.89 -9.50
N SER A 22 24.51 -3.47 -10.39
CA SER A 22 24.87 -4.65 -11.17
C SER A 22 24.35 -4.52 -12.60
N GLU A 23 25.25 -4.45 -13.57
CA GLU A 23 24.92 -4.21 -14.98
C GLU A 23 25.19 -5.46 -15.85
N HIS A 24 24.85 -5.36 -17.14
CA HIS A 24 25.17 -6.35 -18.18
C HIS A 24 24.69 -7.79 -17.87
N GLY A 25 23.50 -7.92 -17.29
CA GLY A 25 22.91 -9.22 -16.96
C GLY A 25 23.46 -9.85 -15.69
N GLY A 26 24.02 -9.03 -14.80
CA GLY A 26 24.51 -9.49 -13.51
C GLY A 26 23.39 -10.06 -12.63
N LYS A 27 23.77 -11.02 -11.77
CA LYS A 27 22.86 -11.72 -10.85
C LYS A 27 23.16 -11.31 -9.42
N VAL A 28 22.17 -10.76 -8.73
CA VAL A 28 22.24 -10.29 -7.35
C VAL A 28 21.28 -11.09 -6.48
N TYR A 29 21.82 -11.65 -5.40
CA TYR A 29 21.05 -12.35 -4.37
C TYR A 29 21.30 -11.62 -3.04
N VAL A 30 20.24 -11.15 -2.40
CA VAL A 30 20.30 -10.51 -1.08
C VAL A 30 19.37 -11.25 -0.13
N ASP A 31 19.91 -11.64 1.03
CA ASP A 31 19.20 -12.43 2.02
C ASP A 31 19.45 -11.88 3.42
N THR A 32 18.39 -11.61 4.19
CA THR A 32 18.55 -11.13 5.58
C THR A 32 19.38 -9.84 5.65
N CYS A 33 19.21 -8.93 4.69
CA CYS A 33 19.98 -7.68 4.60
C CYS A 33 19.14 -6.46 4.95
N ILE A 34 19.79 -5.39 5.40
CA ILE A 34 19.17 -4.08 5.65
C ILE A 34 19.79 -3.06 4.71
N PHE A 35 18.96 -2.31 3.99
CA PHE A 35 19.33 -1.20 3.13
C PHE A 35 18.64 0.06 3.67
N LYS A 36 19.40 0.90 4.37
CA LYS A 36 18.87 2.07 5.03
C LYS A 36 19.57 3.35 4.59
N ASP A 37 18.81 4.40 4.30
CA ASP A 37 19.35 5.72 3.99
C ASP A 37 20.30 5.73 2.77
N ASN A 38 20.09 4.84 1.79
CA ASN A 38 20.90 4.82 0.57
C ASN A 38 20.30 5.73 -0.51
N LYS A 39 21.16 6.30 -1.34
CA LYS A 39 20.81 7.29 -2.35
C LYS A 39 21.45 6.97 -3.70
N ALA A 40 20.69 7.15 -4.77
CA ALA A 40 21.16 7.24 -6.14
C ALA A 40 20.60 8.50 -6.84
N ILE A 41 21.37 9.13 -7.73
CA ILE A 41 20.85 10.30 -8.48
C ILE A 41 19.79 9.87 -9.48
N GLN A 42 19.94 8.71 -10.13
CA GLN A 42 18.95 8.23 -11.09
C GLN A 42 18.11 7.10 -10.49
N ASN A 43 18.60 5.86 -10.49
CA ASN A 43 17.73 4.70 -10.28
C ASN A 43 18.21 3.77 -9.17
N GLY A 44 17.24 3.17 -8.45
CA GLY A 44 17.51 2.15 -7.46
C GLY A 44 18.26 2.73 -6.27
N GLY A 45 17.55 3.48 -5.41
CA GLY A 45 18.19 4.23 -4.33
C GLY A 45 19.06 3.34 -3.41
N ALA A 46 18.70 2.07 -3.25
CA ALA A 46 19.56 1.04 -2.66
C ALA A 46 20.19 0.11 -3.71
N ILE A 47 19.37 -0.51 -4.55
CA ILE A 47 19.81 -1.55 -5.48
C ILE A 47 19.37 -1.20 -6.90
N SER A 48 20.32 -1.24 -7.83
CA SER A 48 20.06 -1.23 -9.27
C SER A 48 20.58 -2.52 -9.91
N VAL A 49 19.74 -3.18 -10.70
CA VAL A 49 20.11 -4.35 -11.53
C VAL A 49 19.67 -4.12 -12.97
N ALA A 50 20.62 -4.11 -13.90
CA ALA A 50 20.37 -3.94 -15.32
C ALA A 50 20.84 -5.14 -16.13
N GLY A 51 19.94 -5.68 -16.96
CA GLY A 51 20.28 -6.50 -18.10
C GLY A 51 20.73 -5.67 -19.30
N GLU A 52 21.01 -6.36 -20.40
CA GLU A 52 21.31 -5.73 -21.68
C GLU A 52 20.75 -6.54 -22.85
N GLU A 53 20.51 -5.85 -23.95
CA GLU A 53 20.16 -6.44 -25.23
C GLU A 53 21.05 -5.87 -26.32
N PHE A 54 21.64 -6.74 -27.13
CA PHE A 54 22.51 -6.34 -28.24
C PHE A 54 22.47 -7.35 -29.38
N TYR A 55 22.95 -6.95 -30.56
CA TYR A 55 23.06 -7.82 -31.72
C TYR A 55 24.50 -8.30 -31.88
N LYS A 56 24.69 -9.61 -32.04
CA LYS A 56 25.98 -10.21 -32.38
C LYS A 56 25.80 -11.13 -33.59
N LEU A 57 26.51 -10.84 -34.68
CA LEU A 57 26.42 -11.58 -35.95
C LEU A 57 24.97 -11.67 -36.47
N GLY A 58 24.21 -10.57 -36.38
CA GLY A 58 22.81 -10.52 -36.79
C GLY A 58 21.82 -11.25 -35.87
N LYS A 59 22.29 -11.85 -34.77
CA LYS A 59 21.43 -12.48 -33.75
C LYS A 59 21.24 -11.54 -32.58
N LYS A 60 19.99 -11.33 -32.18
CA LYS A 60 19.61 -10.66 -30.93
C LYS A 60 20.04 -11.53 -29.75
N ILE A 61 20.81 -10.97 -28.83
CA ILE A 61 21.24 -11.57 -27.57
C ILE A 61 20.66 -10.72 -26.44
N THR A 62 20.03 -11.39 -25.48
CA THR A 62 19.49 -10.75 -24.28
C THR A 62 20.18 -11.36 -23.07
N ASN A 63 20.95 -10.54 -22.35
CA ASN A 63 21.55 -10.89 -21.07
C ASN A 63 20.67 -10.31 -19.97
N LYS A 64 19.75 -11.11 -19.47
CA LYS A 64 18.83 -10.66 -18.42
C LYS A 64 19.55 -10.42 -17.10
N GLY A 65 19.27 -9.29 -16.47
CA GLY A 65 19.57 -9.08 -15.05
C GLY A 65 18.78 -10.08 -14.19
N TYR A 66 19.25 -10.33 -12.98
CA TYR A 66 18.53 -11.16 -12.03
C TYR A 66 18.66 -10.60 -10.63
N LEU A 67 17.54 -10.31 -9.98
CA LEU A 67 17.51 -9.88 -8.59
C LEU A 67 16.62 -10.81 -7.78
N LYS A 68 17.18 -11.40 -6.73
CA LYS A 68 16.41 -12.09 -5.69
C LYS A 68 16.67 -11.46 -4.33
N VAL A 69 15.61 -10.94 -3.73
CA VAL A 69 15.58 -10.34 -2.40
C VAL A 69 14.77 -11.25 -1.49
N ASN A 70 15.34 -11.63 -0.35
CA ASN A 70 14.65 -12.44 0.65
C ASN A 70 14.90 -11.91 2.06
N ASN A 71 13.85 -11.81 2.88
CA ASN A 71 13.98 -11.44 4.29
C ASN A 71 14.74 -10.10 4.50
N CYS A 72 14.52 -9.10 3.64
CA CYS A 72 15.28 -7.85 3.67
C CYS A 72 14.43 -6.66 4.11
N GLN A 73 15.11 -5.60 4.54
CA GLN A 73 14.47 -4.31 4.87
C GLN A 73 15.08 -3.20 4.02
N PHE A 74 14.23 -2.42 3.34
CA PHE A 74 14.59 -1.23 2.58
C PHE A 74 13.91 -0.02 3.20
N ILE A 75 14.68 0.80 3.90
CA ILE A 75 14.15 1.90 4.71
C ILE A 75 14.77 3.22 4.28
N ASN A 76 13.93 4.19 3.96
CA ASN A 76 14.35 5.57 3.69
C ASN A 76 15.41 5.68 2.56
N ASN A 77 15.27 4.89 1.51
CA ASN A 77 16.14 4.99 0.34
C ASN A 77 15.57 5.99 -0.67
N TYR A 78 16.45 6.66 -1.40
CA TYR A 78 16.11 7.74 -2.32
C TYR A 78 16.67 7.49 -3.73
N ALA A 79 15.81 7.62 -4.73
CA ALA A 79 16.20 7.70 -6.14
C ALA A 79 15.73 9.04 -6.72
N GLY A 80 16.61 9.76 -7.42
CA GLY A 80 16.24 11.00 -8.11
C GLY A 80 15.47 10.76 -9.42
N HIS A 81 15.21 9.51 -9.79
CA HIS A 81 14.35 9.14 -10.91
C HIS A 81 13.47 7.96 -10.53
N ASP A 82 13.90 6.70 -10.73
CA ASP A 82 13.01 5.54 -10.55
C ASP A 82 13.47 4.54 -9.47
N GLY A 83 12.51 3.93 -8.78
CA GLY A 83 12.78 2.84 -7.84
C GLY A 83 13.49 3.34 -6.59
N GLY A 84 12.75 3.97 -5.68
CA GLY A 84 13.32 4.62 -4.50
C GLY A 84 14.20 3.70 -3.66
N ALA A 85 13.87 2.41 -3.60
CA ALA A 85 14.74 1.37 -3.07
C ALA A 85 15.39 0.54 -4.17
N VAL A 86 14.56 -0.05 -5.05
CA VAL A 86 15.01 -1.07 -6.01
C VAL A 86 14.63 -0.67 -7.41
N CYS A 87 15.58 -0.75 -8.33
CA CYS A 87 15.31 -0.63 -9.76
C CYS A 87 15.88 -1.83 -10.52
N THR A 88 15.06 -2.46 -11.36
CA THR A 88 15.49 -3.50 -12.29
C THR A 88 15.05 -3.20 -13.71
N TYR A 89 16.00 -3.24 -14.65
CA TYR A 89 15.74 -3.14 -16.10
C TYR A 89 16.21 -4.40 -16.83
N TRP A 90 15.46 -4.88 -17.83
CA TRP A 90 15.78 -6.11 -18.58
C TRP A 90 16.16 -7.28 -17.67
N GLY A 91 15.44 -7.52 -16.58
CA GLY A 91 15.83 -8.52 -15.60
C GLY A 91 14.69 -9.07 -14.74
N ASP A 92 14.79 -10.35 -14.40
CA ASP A 92 13.79 -11.01 -13.57
C ASP A 92 14.00 -10.61 -12.10
N THR A 93 12.92 -10.20 -11.42
CA THR A 93 12.96 -9.68 -10.06
C THR A 93 12.05 -10.49 -9.16
N TYR A 94 12.60 -10.94 -8.03
CA TYR A 94 11.88 -11.73 -7.05
C TYR A 94 12.07 -11.13 -5.67
N LEU A 95 10.98 -10.65 -5.06
CA LEU A 95 10.96 -10.03 -3.74
C LEU A 95 10.15 -10.91 -2.79
N TYR A 96 10.79 -11.43 -1.75
CA TYR A 96 10.19 -12.36 -0.80
C TYR A 96 10.35 -11.86 0.64
N THR A 97 9.28 -11.98 1.43
CA THR A 97 9.33 -11.82 2.90
C THR A 97 10.05 -10.53 3.33
N SER A 98 9.81 -9.42 2.65
CA SER A 98 10.62 -8.20 2.78
C SER A 98 9.80 -6.96 3.07
N LEU A 99 10.43 -5.98 3.72
CA LEU A 99 9.84 -4.68 4.05
C LEU A 99 10.43 -3.57 3.18
N PHE A 100 9.56 -2.77 2.58
CA PHE A 100 9.90 -1.53 1.88
C PHE A 100 9.15 -0.38 2.54
N ARG A 101 9.88 0.47 3.25
CA ARG A 101 9.29 1.56 4.04
C ARG A 101 9.97 2.90 3.82
N PHE A 102 9.16 3.96 3.68
CA PHE A 102 9.65 5.34 3.56
C PHE A 102 10.59 5.58 2.37
N ASN A 103 10.54 4.74 1.33
CA ASN A 103 11.38 4.95 0.15
C ASN A 103 10.75 6.00 -0.76
N TYR A 104 11.60 6.76 -1.43
CA TYR A 104 11.21 7.88 -2.27
C TYR A 104 11.82 7.79 -3.65
N ALA A 105 10.98 7.91 -4.68
CA ALA A 105 11.39 8.13 -6.06
C ALA A 105 10.87 9.49 -6.53
N TYR A 106 11.76 10.30 -7.11
CA TYR A 106 11.34 11.59 -7.67
C TYR A 106 10.48 11.45 -8.93
N ARG A 107 10.52 10.30 -9.62
CA ARG A 107 9.65 10.02 -10.77
C ARG A 107 8.73 8.85 -10.48
N ASP A 108 9.21 7.61 -10.66
CA ASP A 108 8.35 6.42 -10.64
C ASP A 108 8.79 5.35 -9.64
N GLY A 109 7.84 4.59 -9.10
CA GLY A 109 8.13 3.43 -8.27
C GLY A 109 8.75 3.82 -6.93
N GLY A 110 7.94 4.39 -6.03
CA GLY A 110 8.43 4.95 -4.78
C GLY A 110 9.23 3.96 -3.94
N ALA A 111 8.85 2.68 -3.95
CA ALA A 111 9.72 1.59 -3.49
C ALA A 111 10.48 0.95 -4.65
N THR A 112 9.75 0.44 -5.65
CA THR A 112 10.36 -0.42 -6.66
C THR A 112 9.93 -0.04 -8.06
N ARG A 113 10.92 0.01 -8.96
CA ARG A 113 10.73 0.08 -10.40
C ARG A 113 11.21 -1.23 -11.03
N THR A 114 10.34 -1.93 -11.73
CA THR A 114 10.69 -3.08 -12.57
C THR A 114 10.12 -2.93 -13.98
N GLY A 115 10.70 -3.56 -14.99
CA GLY A 115 10.12 -3.53 -16.34
C GLY A 115 11.12 -3.62 -17.48
N ILE A 116 10.55 -3.60 -18.69
CA ILE A 116 11.15 -3.98 -19.98
C ILE A 116 11.53 -5.46 -20.01
N TYR A 117 10.66 -6.29 -20.62
CA TYR A 117 10.86 -7.73 -20.84
C TYR A 117 11.21 -8.54 -19.57
N SER A 118 10.62 -8.15 -18.45
CA SER A 118 10.93 -8.71 -17.13
C SER A 118 9.70 -9.31 -16.45
N THR A 119 9.95 -10.38 -15.70
CA THR A 119 8.97 -11.00 -14.80
C THR A 119 9.28 -10.55 -13.37
N THR A 120 8.27 -10.04 -12.68
CA THR A 120 8.38 -9.59 -11.29
C THR A 120 7.43 -10.40 -10.41
N THR A 121 7.98 -11.04 -9.39
CA THR A 121 7.21 -11.71 -8.34
C THR A 121 7.45 -11.03 -7.01
N VAL A 122 6.38 -10.72 -6.31
CA VAL A 122 6.38 -10.08 -5.00
C VAL A 122 5.50 -10.93 -4.08
N GLU A 123 6.11 -11.49 -3.04
CA GLU A 123 5.42 -12.42 -2.15
C GLU A 123 5.80 -12.18 -0.69
N ASP A 124 4.81 -12.25 0.20
CA ASP A 124 4.98 -12.05 1.64
C ASP A 124 5.64 -10.70 2.01
N CYS A 125 5.43 -9.67 1.19
CA CYS A 125 6.10 -8.39 1.36
C CYS A 125 5.18 -7.30 1.93
N ILE A 126 5.80 -6.29 2.55
CA ILE A 126 5.13 -5.10 3.05
C ILE A 126 5.70 -3.88 2.33
N PHE A 127 4.85 -3.10 1.69
CA PHE A 127 5.15 -1.81 1.09
C PHE A 127 4.37 -0.73 1.83
N GLU A 128 5.09 0.07 2.62
CA GLU A 128 4.46 1.03 3.51
C GLU A 128 5.07 2.43 3.41
N ASN A 129 4.24 3.46 3.31
CA ASN A 129 4.69 4.85 3.32
C ASN A 129 5.75 5.17 2.24
N ASN A 130 5.68 4.52 1.08
CA ASN A 130 6.57 4.84 -0.04
C ASN A 130 5.92 5.92 -0.92
N THR A 131 6.76 6.75 -1.55
CA THR A 131 6.28 7.91 -2.32
C THR A 131 6.96 7.97 -3.69
N ALA A 132 6.15 8.09 -4.73
CA ALA A 132 6.57 8.49 -6.07
C ALA A 132 5.96 9.85 -6.40
N ARG A 133 6.71 10.76 -7.02
CA ARG A 133 6.13 12.04 -7.45
C ARG A 133 5.17 11.88 -8.62
N GLU A 134 5.41 10.92 -9.50
CA GLU A 134 4.59 10.70 -10.69
C GLU A 134 3.77 9.42 -10.52
N TRP A 135 4.35 8.25 -10.78
CA TRP A 135 3.58 7.01 -10.90
C TRP A 135 4.07 5.88 -9.99
N GLY A 136 3.14 5.03 -9.52
CA GLY A 136 3.49 3.81 -8.78
C GLY A 136 4.05 4.11 -7.39
N GLY A 137 3.21 4.55 -6.45
CA GLY A 137 3.67 5.00 -5.13
C GLY A 137 4.47 3.94 -4.36
N ALA A 138 4.08 2.67 -4.47
CA ALA A 138 4.94 1.54 -4.09
C ALA A 138 5.61 0.89 -5.30
N LEU A 139 4.79 0.36 -6.21
CA LEU A 139 5.24 -0.53 -7.28
C LEU A 139 5.01 0.10 -8.66
N TYR A 140 6.05 0.15 -9.47
CA TYR A 140 5.94 0.50 -10.88
C TYR A 140 6.51 -0.63 -11.74
N ASN A 141 5.68 -1.19 -12.63
CA ASN A 141 6.07 -2.28 -13.53
C ASN A 141 5.79 -1.96 -15.02
N TRP A 142 6.77 -1.52 -15.82
CA TRP A 142 6.48 -1.14 -17.24
C TRP A 142 7.62 -1.40 -18.23
N PRO A 143 7.38 -2.13 -19.35
CA PRO A 143 6.39 -3.20 -19.48
C PRO A 143 6.92 -4.48 -18.83
N GLY A 144 6.08 -5.20 -18.10
CA GLY A 144 6.48 -6.44 -17.45
C GLY A 144 5.29 -7.26 -16.97
N GLU A 145 5.57 -8.47 -16.53
CA GLU A 145 4.62 -9.27 -15.75
C GLU A 145 4.81 -8.97 -14.27
N LEU A 146 3.70 -8.79 -13.56
CA LEU A 146 3.69 -8.56 -12.12
C LEU A 146 2.76 -9.55 -11.43
N THR A 147 3.33 -10.36 -10.54
CA THR A 147 2.60 -11.19 -9.59
C THR A 147 2.83 -10.66 -8.19
N VAL A 148 1.75 -10.40 -7.46
CA VAL A 148 1.75 -9.96 -6.06
C VAL A 148 0.90 -10.94 -5.25
N ASN A 149 1.49 -11.63 -4.29
CA ASN A 149 0.79 -12.61 -3.45
C ASN A 149 1.05 -12.34 -1.96
N ASN A 150 0.01 -12.43 -1.13
CA ASN A 150 0.12 -12.33 0.31
C ASN A 150 0.89 -11.08 0.80
N CYS A 151 0.64 -9.94 0.17
CA CYS A 151 1.34 -8.70 0.45
C CYS A 151 0.46 -7.68 1.17
N THR A 152 1.09 -6.74 1.88
CA THR A 152 0.44 -5.53 2.38
C THR A 152 1.00 -4.31 1.66
N ILE A 153 0.14 -3.56 0.97
CA ILE A 153 0.48 -2.32 0.25
C ILE A 153 -0.33 -1.19 0.87
N ALA A 154 0.30 -0.45 1.78
CA ALA A 154 -0.38 0.50 2.64
C ALA A 154 0.26 1.89 2.66
N ASN A 155 -0.57 2.93 2.73
CA ASN A 155 -0.11 4.31 2.95
C ASN A 155 0.88 4.81 1.89
N ASN A 156 0.85 4.28 0.67
CA ASN A 156 1.75 4.74 -0.40
C ASN A 156 1.13 5.87 -1.19
N THR A 157 1.98 6.76 -1.70
CA THR A 157 1.57 7.98 -2.38
C THR A 157 2.16 8.06 -3.79
N ALA A 158 1.31 8.33 -4.78
CA ALA A 158 1.74 8.72 -6.13
C ALA A 158 1.13 10.08 -6.47
N GLY A 159 1.92 11.00 -7.03
CA GLY A 159 1.38 12.31 -7.40
C GLY A 159 0.42 12.30 -8.58
N THR A 160 0.46 11.29 -9.46
CA THR A 160 -0.40 11.25 -10.65
C THR A 160 -1.15 9.93 -10.83
N LYS A 161 -0.47 8.78 -10.97
CA LYS A 161 -1.12 7.50 -11.32
C LYS A 161 -0.67 6.34 -10.45
N GLY A 162 -1.61 5.46 -10.07
CA GLY A 162 -1.28 4.18 -9.45
C GLY A 162 -0.65 4.34 -8.07
N ALA A 163 -1.40 4.92 -7.12
CA ALA A 163 -0.94 5.16 -5.76
C ALA A 163 -0.32 3.93 -5.09
N ALA A 164 -0.95 2.76 -5.24
CA ALA A 164 -0.39 1.49 -4.81
C ALA A 164 0.55 0.93 -5.88
N MET A 165 0.03 0.77 -7.10
CA MET A 165 0.78 0.15 -8.18
C MET A 165 0.35 0.63 -9.55
N ILE A 166 1.28 0.57 -10.50
CA ILE A 166 1.03 0.70 -11.93
C ILE A 166 1.73 -0.42 -12.69
N THR A 167 1.05 -0.95 -13.71
CA THR A 167 1.65 -1.91 -14.65
C THR A 167 1.19 -1.70 -16.08
N SER A 168 1.95 -2.22 -17.05
CA SER A 168 1.56 -2.26 -18.46
C SER A 168 1.54 -3.67 -19.09
N GLY A 169 1.65 -4.71 -18.27
CA GLY A 169 1.54 -6.12 -18.70
C GLY A 169 0.65 -6.93 -17.76
N PRO A 170 0.77 -8.28 -17.74
CA PRO A 170 -0.13 -9.11 -16.96
C PRO A 170 -0.01 -8.80 -15.48
N LEU A 171 -1.16 -8.78 -14.82
CA LEU A 171 -1.24 -8.51 -13.40
C LEU A 171 -2.01 -9.61 -12.70
N GLU A 172 -1.39 -10.19 -11.68
CA GLU A 172 -2.06 -11.08 -10.76
C GLU A 172 -1.78 -10.60 -9.34
N VAL A 173 -2.84 -10.27 -8.61
CA VAL A 173 -2.78 -9.85 -7.21
C VAL A 173 -3.68 -10.75 -6.39
N THR A 174 -3.12 -11.47 -5.45
CA THR A 174 -3.87 -12.43 -4.63
C THR A 174 -3.56 -12.34 -3.16
N ASN A 175 -4.54 -12.70 -2.33
CA ASN A 175 -4.38 -12.82 -0.87
C ASN A 175 -3.81 -11.57 -0.17
N SER A 176 -3.99 -10.39 -0.76
CA SER A 176 -3.26 -9.18 -0.37
C SER A 176 -4.17 -8.11 0.24
N ILE A 177 -3.57 -7.21 1.02
CA ILE A 177 -4.21 -6.05 1.62
C ILE A 177 -3.71 -4.79 0.91
N ILE A 178 -4.61 -4.00 0.35
CA ILE A 178 -4.32 -2.72 -0.32
C ILE A 178 -5.15 -1.62 0.33
N THR A 179 -4.51 -0.77 1.13
CA THR A 179 -5.26 0.20 1.95
C THR A 179 -4.56 1.54 2.12
N ASN A 180 -5.33 2.62 2.29
CA ASN A 180 -4.81 3.96 2.59
C ASN A 180 -3.82 4.50 1.56
N ASN A 181 -3.84 4.02 0.32
CA ASN A 181 -2.99 4.58 -0.73
C ASN A 181 -3.63 5.84 -1.32
N TYR A 182 -2.81 6.86 -1.58
CA TYR A 182 -3.24 8.19 -2.03
C TYR A 182 -2.63 8.54 -3.39
N GLY A 183 -3.45 9.07 -4.30
CA GLY A 183 -2.93 9.66 -5.53
C GLY A 183 -4.00 10.37 -6.34
N GLU A 184 -3.60 11.04 -7.42
CA GLU A 184 -4.55 11.80 -8.24
C GLU A 184 -5.51 10.86 -9.02
N THR A 185 -4.95 9.84 -9.67
CA THR A 185 -5.69 8.92 -10.55
C THR A 185 -5.34 7.46 -10.31
N GLY A 186 -6.33 6.64 -9.92
CA GLY A 186 -6.12 5.20 -9.82
C GLY A 186 -5.25 4.81 -8.62
N VAL A 187 -5.73 3.87 -7.83
CA VAL A 187 -4.89 3.23 -6.81
C VAL A 187 -4.08 2.12 -7.47
N ILE A 188 -4.74 1.38 -8.36
CA ILE A 188 -4.18 0.37 -9.24
C ILE A 188 -4.42 0.87 -10.65
N TYR A 189 -3.34 1.09 -11.39
CA TYR A 189 -3.39 1.60 -12.75
C TYR A 189 -2.79 0.57 -13.72
N ILE A 190 -3.49 0.30 -14.82
CA ILE A 190 -3.09 -0.65 -15.85
C ILE A 190 -3.12 0.07 -17.19
N ASP A 191 -1.94 0.26 -17.78
CA ASP A 191 -1.76 0.95 -19.05
C ASP A 191 -1.46 -0.07 -20.17
N GLU A 192 -2.30 -0.18 -21.20
CA GLU A 192 -2.06 -1.14 -22.30
C GLU A 192 -1.38 -0.52 -23.56
N GLU A 193 -0.74 0.66 -23.48
CA GLU A 193 -0.24 1.39 -24.67
C GLU A 193 1.00 0.80 -25.41
N THR A 194 1.52 -0.39 -25.05
CA THR A 194 2.74 -0.95 -25.68
C THR A 194 2.49 -2.19 -26.56
N PRO A 195 3.22 -2.38 -27.69
CA PRO A 195 2.79 -3.27 -28.79
C PRO A 195 2.98 -4.79 -28.53
N ALA A 196 3.17 -5.21 -27.28
CA ALA A 196 3.24 -6.62 -26.88
C ALA A 196 2.44 -6.82 -25.58
N ILE A 197 1.13 -6.97 -25.75
CA ILE A 197 0.11 -7.18 -24.70
C ILE A 197 0.32 -8.56 -24.05
N PRO A 198 0.08 -8.68 -22.72
CA PRO A 198 -1.00 -9.56 -22.27
C PRO A 198 -1.82 -8.88 -21.14
N SER A 199 -3.10 -8.52 -21.30
CA SER A 199 -4.33 -9.27 -21.64
C SER A 199 -4.92 -10.13 -20.53
N ARG A 200 -4.42 -10.02 -19.28
CA ARG A 200 -4.98 -10.72 -18.11
C ARG A 200 -4.75 -9.94 -16.81
N VAL A 201 -5.84 -9.60 -16.14
CA VAL A 201 -5.83 -8.93 -14.83
C VAL A 201 -6.63 -9.76 -13.84
N ILE A 202 -5.95 -10.37 -12.87
CA ILE A 202 -6.56 -11.20 -11.83
C ILE A 202 -6.39 -10.53 -10.48
N PHE A 203 -7.51 -10.30 -9.80
CA PHE A 203 -7.54 -10.00 -8.38
C PHE A 203 -8.39 -11.07 -7.69
N ASP A 204 -7.80 -11.80 -6.75
CA ASP A 204 -8.50 -12.85 -6.00
C ASP A 204 -8.15 -12.83 -4.51
N ASN A 205 -9.15 -12.93 -3.66
CA ASN A 205 -9.03 -12.95 -2.21
C ASN A 205 -8.29 -11.75 -1.60
N ASN A 206 -8.51 -10.54 -2.13
CA ASN A 206 -7.88 -9.32 -1.62
C ASN A 206 -8.81 -8.47 -0.76
N TYR A 207 -8.21 -7.68 0.15
CA TYR A 207 -8.87 -6.67 0.97
C TYR A 207 -8.43 -5.27 0.52
N ILE A 208 -9.28 -4.57 -0.21
CA ILE A 208 -8.96 -3.32 -0.91
C ILE A 208 -9.88 -2.20 -0.40
N VAL A 209 -9.44 -1.46 0.63
CA VAL A 209 -10.31 -0.49 1.33
C VAL A 209 -9.60 0.80 1.66
N ASN A 210 -10.38 1.87 1.86
CA ASN A 210 -9.87 3.16 2.33
C ASN A 210 -8.75 3.69 1.44
N ASN A 211 -8.84 3.51 0.12
CA ASN A 211 -7.89 4.13 -0.79
C ASN A 211 -8.51 5.43 -1.33
N TYR A 212 -7.68 6.46 -1.48
CA TYR A 212 -8.14 7.84 -1.69
C TYR A 212 -7.58 8.42 -3.01
N PRO A 213 -8.07 7.96 -4.18
CA PRO A 213 -7.78 8.62 -5.43
C PRO A 213 -8.59 9.92 -5.55
N GLU A 214 -7.98 11.05 -5.93
CA GLU A 214 -8.67 12.34 -6.07
C GLU A 214 -9.85 12.28 -7.05
N ASN A 215 -9.74 11.46 -8.10
CA ASN A 215 -10.79 11.23 -9.07
C ASN A 215 -11.79 10.10 -8.72
N ASN A 216 -11.74 9.56 -7.50
CA ASN A 216 -12.56 8.44 -7.02
C ASN A 216 -12.43 7.13 -7.84
N LYS A 217 -11.40 6.98 -8.69
CA LYS A 217 -11.14 5.75 -9.46
C LYS A 217 -10.13 4.87 -8.75
N ILE A 218 -10.53 3.67 -8.34
CA ILE A 218 -9.62 2.72 -7.68
C ILE A 218 -8.84 1.91 -8.71
N PHE A 219 -9.53 1.43 -9.74
CA PHE A 219 -8.95 0.71 -10.86
C PHE A 219 -9.05 1.58 -12.10
N VAL A 220 -7.95 1.76 -12.81
CA VAL A 220 -7.99 2.40 -14.13
C VAL A 220 -7.33 1.44 -15.11
N ILE A 221 -8.05 1.09 -16.17
CA ILE A 221 -7.61 0.12 -17.17
C ILE A 221 -7.81 0.71 -18.55
N GLU A 222 -6.80 1.41 -19.05
CA GLU A 222 -6.92 2.11 -20.33
C GLU A 222 -6.69 1.16 -21.50
N LYS A 223 -7.58 1.23 -22.49
CA LYS A 223 -7.46 0.56 -23.80
C LYS A 223 -7.37 -0.98 -23.74
N SER A 224 -8.00 -1.60 -22.73
CA SER A 224 -7.85 -3.04 -22.50
C SER A 224 -8.32 -3.94 -23.64
N THR A 225 -7.55 -4.98 -23.94
CA THR A 225 -8.01 -6.10 -24.78
C THR A 225 -8.16 -7.41 -24.02
N ALA A 226 -7.97 -7.38 -22.70
CA ALA A 226 -8.00 -8.54 -21.82
C ALA A 226 -9.38 -9.21 -21.83
N LYS A 227 -9.41 -10.53 -22.10
CA LYS A 227 -10.64 -11.33 -22.12
C LYS A 227 -10.81 -12.19 -20.87
N ASP A 228 -9.73 -12.44 -20.14
CA ASP A 228 -9.66 -13.38 -19.02
C ASP A 228 -9.37 -12.67 -17.69
N SER A 229 -9.89 -11.45 -17.53
CA SER A 229 -9.75 -10.70 -16.29
C SER A 229 -10.84 -11.05 -15.28
N ASN A 230 -10.50 -11.08 -14.00
CA ASN A 230 -11.44 -11.40 -12.92
C ASN A 230 -11.05 -10.67 -11.63
N ILE A 231 -12.02 -9.96 -11.04
CA ILE A 231 -11.84 -9.22 -9.79
C ILE A 231 -12.97 -9.50 -8.78
N ASN A 232 -13.73 -10.59 -8.95
CA ASN A 232 -15.00 -10.80 -8.24
C ASN A 232 -14.82 -11.19 -6.78
N ASN A 233 -13.73 -11.90 -6.48
CA ASN A 233 -13.49 -12.50 -5.18
C ASN A 233 -12.67 -11.57 -4.28
N ASN A 234 -13.04 -10.29 -4.20
CA ASN A 234 -12.33 -9.32 -3.37
C ASN A 234 -13.30 -8.56 -2.48
N TYR A 235 -12.80 -8.10 -1.35
CA TYR A 235 -13.51 -7.22 -0.45
C TYR A 235 -13.10 -5.77 -0.68
N PHE A 236 -14.05 -4.94 -1.12
CA PHE A 236 -13.84 -3.52 -1.42
C PHE A 236 -14.42 -2.58 -0.35
N GLY A 237 -14.72 -3.09 0.84
CA GLY A 237 -15.36 -2.28 1.90
C GLY A 237 -16.87 -2.14 1.75
N THR A 238 -17.50 -1.40 2.68
CA THR A 238 -18.96 -1.23 2.78
C THR A 238 -19.45 0.21 2.57
N THR A 239 -18.56 1.18 2.39
CA THR A 239 -18.90 2.61 2.25
C THR A 239 -17.97 3.33 1.26
N ASN A 240 -18.53 4.16 0.38
CA ASN A 240 -17.86 5.16 -0.48
C ASN A 240 -16.72 4.67 -1.41
N THR A 241 -16.56 3.36 -1.56
CA THR A 241 -15.53 2.78 -2.42
C THR A 241 -16.17 2.50 -3.78
N THR A 242 -16.26 3.54 -4.63
CA THR A 242 -16.74 3.37 -6.01
C THR A 242 -15.67 2.65 -6.81
N ILE A 243 -15.95 1.41 -7.21
CA ILE A 243 -15.12 0.71 -8.20
C ILE A 243 -15.53 1.26 -9.57
N ILE A 244 -14.84 2.30 -10.01
CA ILE A 244 -14.94 2.77 -11.39
C ILE A 244 -13.86 2.03 -12.16
N VAL A 245 -14.25 1.14 -13.08
CA VAL A 245 -13.35 0.63 -14.12
C VAL A 245 -13.54 1.53 -15.32
N ASP A 246 -12.55 2.34 -15.63
CA ASP A 246 -12.54 3.16 -16.83
C ASP A 246 -11.92 2.36 -17.98
N ASP A 247 -12.74 1.57 -18.68
CA ASP A 247 -12.35 0.81 -19.88
C ASP A 247 -12.95 1.44 -21.13
N GLU A 248 -12.14 2.20 -21.87
CA GLU A 248 -12.54 2.84 -23.13
C GLU A 248 -12.91 1.84 -24.25
N THR A 249 -12.58 0.55 -24.11
CA THR A 249 -12.83 -0.47 -25.15
C THR A 249 -14.12 -1.26 -24.95
N GLY A 250 -14.68 -1.23 -23.73
CA GLY A 250 -15.83 -2.04 -23.32
C GLY A 250 -15.61 -3.55 -23.36
N LYS A 251 -14.36 -4.02 -23.33
CA LYS A 251 -13.99 -5.45 -23.40
C LYS A 251 -13.69 -6.05 -22.04
N PHE A 252 -13.41 -5.24 -21.03
CA PHE A 252 -13.15 -5.71 -19.69
C PHE A 252 -14.46 -6.18 -19.04
N PRO A 253 -14.54 -7.44 -18.57
CA PRO A 253 -15.74 -7.93 -17.90
C PRO A 253 -15.90 -7.20 -16.56
N ILE A 254 -16.78 -6.19 -16.51
CA ILE A 254 -17.19 -5.56 -15.26
C ILE A 254 -18.05 -6.57 -14.50
N PRO A 255 -17.70 -6.94 -13.25
CA PRO A 255 -18.49 -7.92 -12.53
C PRO A 255 -19.88 -7.39 -12.19
N ASN A 256 -20.90 -8.23 -12.36
CA ASN A 256 -22.31 -7.91 -12.11
C ASN A 256 -22.61 -7.38 -10.69
N LYS A 257 -21.70 -7.60 -9.72
CA LYS A 257 -21.84 -7.13 -8.33
C LYS A 257 -21.53 -5.63 -8.18
N PHE A 258 -20.97 -4.98 -9.20
CA PHE A 258 -20.41 -3.63 -9.10
C PHE A 258 -21.01 -2.62 -10.07
N ILE A 259 -22.19 -2.92 -10.62
CA ILE A 259 -23.01 -1.89 -11.29
C ILE A 259 -23.57 -1.00 -10.19
N ASN A 260 -23.16 0.27 -10.19
CA ASN A 260 -23.73 1.33 -9.37
C ASN A 260 -25.25 1.36 -9.66
N MET A 261 -26.08 0.90 -8.73
CA MET A 261 -27.47 1.35 -8.71
C MET A 261 -27.39 2.84 -8.47
N ASP A 262 -27.94 3.63 -9.38
CA ASP A 262 -28.05 5.08 -9.24
C ASP A 262 -28.44 5.46 -7.80
N PRO A 263 -27.96 6.60 -7.26
CA PRO A 263 -28.41 7.05 -5.96
C PRO A 263 -29.93 7.08 -6.00
N VAL A 264 -30.58 6.30 -5.15
CA VAL A 264 -32.02 6.37 -4.94
C VAL A 264 -32.29 7.82 -4.55
N THR A 265 -32.77 8.61 -5.50
CA THR A 265 -33.35 9.90 -5.20
C THR A 265 -34.47 9.60 -4.21
N PRO A 266 -34.45 10.16 -2.99
CA PRO A 266 -35.60 10.01 -2.13
C PRO A 266 -36.78 10.60 -2.90
N GLU A 267 -37.78 9.75 -3.19
CA GLU A 267 -39.05 10.24 -3.70
C GLU A 267 -39.48 11.41 -2.81
N PRO A 268 -39.92 12.54 -3.38
CA PRO A 268 -40.40 13.64 -2.57
C PRO A 268 -41.55 13.12 -1.72
N SER A 269 -41.36 13.12 -0.40
CA SER A 269 -42.40 12.78 0.56
C SER A 269 -43.65 13.60 0.23
N GLU A 270 -44.76 12.93 -0.02
CA GLU A 270 -46.07 13.57 -0.17
C GLU A 270 -46.29 14.55 1.00
N PRO A 271 -46.79 15.77 0.76
CA PRO A 271 -47.02 16.73 1.82
C PRO A 271 -48.06 16.17 2.79
N SER A 272 -47.63 15.89 4.02
CA SER A 272 -48.55 15.58 5.10
C SER A 272 -49.43 16.81 5.39
N ASN A 273 -50.74 16.63 5.25
CA ASN A 273 -51.74 17.63 5.60
C ASN A 273 -51.60 18.05 7.08
N PRO A 274 -51.79 19.34 7.42
CA PRO A 274 -51.69 19.79 8.79
C PRO A 274 -52.95 19.39 9.56
N VAL A 275 -52.78 18.68 10.68
CA VAL A 275 -53.86 18.47 11.66
C VAL A 275 -53.40 18.98 13.02
N THR A 276 -54.06 20.03 13.49
CA THR A 276 -54.25 20.36 14.91
C THR A 276 -55.60 21.07 15.04
N PRO A 277 -56.22 21.19 16.23
CA PRO A 277 -55.99 20.50 17.53
C PRO A 277 -57.30 20.03 18.21
N ASN A 278 -57.18 19.46 19.42
CA ASN A 278 -58.12 19.41 20.58
C ASN A 278 -58.27 17.98 21.13
N ASN A 279 -58.28 17.66 22.43
CA ASN A 279 -58.10 18.30 23.74
C ASN A 279 -57.97 17.11 24.75
N PRO A 280 -57.37 17.24 25.95
CA PRO A 280 -57.14 16.10 26.86
C PRO A 280 -58.25 15.98 27.92
N GLU A 281 -58.58 14.74 28.31
CA GLU A 281 -59.27 14.30 29.55
C GLU A 281 -59.76 12.86 29.29
N THR A 282 -59.69 11.83 30.14
CA THR A 282 -59.57 11.66 31.59
C THR A 282 -59.15 10.21 31.91
N ASN A 283 -58.54 10.00 33.07
CA ASN A 283 -58.34 8.71 33.76
C ASN A 283 -59.67 8.07 34.20
N THR A 284 -59.79 6.73 34.15
CA THR A 284 -60.46 5.90 35.19
C THR A 284 -60.24 4.38 34.99
N THR A 285 -59.53 3.79 35.96
CA THR A 285 -59.79 2.52 36.68
C THR A 285 -60.21 1.19 35.98
N LYS A 286 -59.25 0.24 35.99
CA LYS A 286 -59.24 -1.08 36.71
C LYS A 286 -60.14 -2.27 36.18
N PRO A 287 -59.91 -3.54 36.63
CA PRO A 287 -59.22 -4.59 35.85
C PRO A 287 -59.97 -5.96 35.79
N THR A 288 -59.53 -6.91 34.94
CA THR A 288 -59.67 -8.41 35.05
C THR A 288 -59.38 -9.05 33.68
N THR A 289 -58.78 -10.22 33.43
CA THR A 289 -58.03 -11.28 34.15
C THR A 289 -57.62 -12.34 33.08
N ASN A 290 -56.50 -13.05 33.33
CA ASN A 290 -56.13 -14.42 32.87
C ASN A 290 -55.69 -14.64 31.39
N ASN A 291 -54.39 -14.92 31.16
CA ASN A 291 -53.67 -16.23 31.15
C ASN A 291 -53.59 -16.78 29.70
N ASN A 292 -52.51 -17.34 29.15
CA ASN A 292 -51.18 -17.81 29.55
C ASN A 292 -50.34 -17.95 28.24
N ASN A 293 -49.04 -17.66 28.23
CA ASN A 293 -47.94 -18.66 28.27
C ASN A 293 -46.57 -18.11 27.83
N THR A 294 -45.56 -18.32 28.70
CA THR A 294 -44.10 -18.54 28.48
C THR A 294 -43.29 -17.46 27.74
N GLN A 295 -42.15 -16.96 28.24
CA GLN A 295 -41.00 -17.71 28.78
C GLN A 295 -40.08 -16.79 29.62
N THR A 296 -39.55 -17.33 30.71
CA THR A 296 -38.64 -16.70 31.68
C THR A 296 -37.16 -16.90 31.33
N THR A 297 -36.39 -15.84 31.61
CA THR A 297 -35.00 -15.80 32.13
C THR A 297 -33.87 -16.39 31.30
N ASP A 298 -33.05 -15.51 30.71
CA ASP A 298 -31.58 -15.67 30.60
C ASP A 298 -30.93 -14.30 30.89
N THR A 299 -30.54 -14.07 32.15
CA THR A 299 -29.74 -12.91 32.58
C THR A 299 -28.45 -13.36 33.28
N VAL A 300 -27.96 -14.54 32.93
CA VAL A 300 -26.71 -15.11 33.47
C VAL A 300 -25.86 -15.61 32.30
N ASN A 301 -25.22 -14.69 31.57
CA ASN A 301 -24.06 -15.02 30.72
C ASN A 301 -23.26 -13.79 30.22
N ASN A 302 -23.75 -12.57 30.40
CA ASN A 302 -22.99 -11.37 30.00
C ASN A 302 -21.77 -11.14 30.91
N ASN A 303 -21.89 -11.36 32.22
CA ASN A 303 -20.78 -11.05 33.16
C ASN A 303 -19.52 -11.92 32.97
N GLN A 304 -19.63 -13.17 32.48
CA GLN A 304 -18.44 -14.01 32.23
C GLN A 304 -17.73 -13.63 30.93
N THR A 305 -18.51 -13.29 29.89
CA THR A 305 -17.99 -12.87 28.59
C THR A 305 -17.35 -11.48 28.69
N ASP A 306 -17.97 -10.59 29.45
CA ASP A 306 -17.44 -9.25 29.74
C ASP A 306 -16.14 -9.32 30.57
N ASN A 307 -16.04 -10.25 31.52
CA ASN A 307 -14.81 -10.46 32.29
C ASN A 307 -13.66 -11.02 31.44
N ILE A 308 -13.94 -11.91 30.48
CA ILE A 308 -12.92 -12.42 29.55
C ILE A 308 -12.46 -11.30 28.61
N LEU A 309 -13.39 -10.51 28.08
CA LEU A 309 -13.08 -9.38 27.20
C LEU A 309 -12.25 -8.31 27.93
N ASN A 310 -12.62 -7.99 29.17
CA ASN A 310 -11.87 -7.02 29.99
C ASN A 310 -10.46 -7.51 30.34
N ASN A 311 -10.28 -8.81 30.60
CA ASN A 311 -8.96 -9.39 30.84
C ASN A 311 -8.07 -9.37 29.58
N ILE A 312 -8.66 -9.63 28.40
CA ILE A 312 -7.94 -9.55 27.12
C ILE A 312 -7.53 -8.11 26.82
N VAL A 313 -8.44 -7.14 27.02
CA VAL A 313 -8.14 -5.70 26.84
C VAL A 313 -7.06 -5.23 27.81
N SER A 314 -7.09 -5.67 29.06
CA SER A 314 -6.04 -5.35 30.06
C SER A 314 -4.68 -5.88 29.60
N ASN A 315 -4.59 -7.16 29.22
CA ASN A 315 -3.32 -7.76 28.81
C ASN A 315 -2.72 -7.08 27.56
N ILE A 316 -3.57 -6.73 26.57
CA ILE A 316 -3.14 -5.98 25.39
C ILE A 316 -2.64 -4.58 25.76
N THR A 317 -3.29 -3.93 26.74
CA THR A 317 -2.91 -2.59 27.21
C THR A 317 -1.55 -2.63 27.93
N ASP A 318 -1.30 -3.67 28.73
CA ASP A 318 -0.03 -3.83 29.45
C ASP A 318 1.13 -4.10 28.49
N GLU A 319 0.93 -4.98 27.51
CA GLU A 319 1.93 -5.31 26.49
C GLU A 319 2.24 -4.09 25.59
N PHE A 320 1.22 -3.27 25.27
CA PHE A 320 1.40 -2.01 24.56
C PHE A 320 2.21 -0.99 25.37
N ASN A 321 1.93 -0.84 26.67
CA ASN A 321 2.67 0.07 27.55
C ASN A 321 4.15 -0.34 27.66
N GLU A 322 4.45 -1.63 27.64
CA GLU A 322 5.82 -2.15 27.64
C GLU A 322 6.55 -1.81 26.32
N ILE A 323 5.90 -1.98 25.18
CA ILE A 323 6.45 -1.63 23.85
C ILE A 323 6.74 -0.13 23.75
N VAL A 324 5.81 0.72 24.16
CA VAL A 324 5.98 2.19 24.14
C VAL A 324 7.11 2.63 25.09
N SER A 325 7.20 2.04 26.28
CA SER A 325 8.27 2.30 27.24
C SER A 325 9.65 1.92 26.67
N ASN A 326 9.75 0.79 25.99
CA ASN A 326 10.98 0.34 25.34
C ASN A 326 11.37 1.21 24.14
N ALA A 327 10.41 1.64 23.33
CA ALA A 327 10.66 2.57 22.23
C ALA A 327 11.18 3.94 22.74
N ASN A 328 10.61 4.47 23.81
CA ASN A 328 11.06 5.73 24.41
C ASN A 328 12.47 5.63 25.02
N LYS A 329 12.85 4.48 25.59
CA LYS A 329 14.23 4.23 26.04
C LYS A 329 15.25 4.17 24.90
N ILE A 330 14.85 3.65 23.75
CA ILE A 330 15.72 3.60 22.56
C ILE A 330 15.98 5.01 22.01
N VAL A 331 14.95 5.87 22.04
CA VAL A 331 15.04 7.28 21.61
C VAL A 331 15.86 8.13 22.60
N SER A 332 15.78 7.87 23.90
CA SER A 332 16.59 8.60 24.89
C SER A 332 18.08 8.22 24.86
N ASN A 333 18.42 7.00 24.44
CA ASN A 333 19.81 6.55 24.36
C ASN A 333 20.51 6.98 23.05
N SER A 334 19.77 7.36 22.01
CA SER A 334 20.33 7.83 20.74
C SER A 334 20.67 9.33 20.74
N THR A 335 20.16 10.12 21.70
CA THR A 335 20.47 11.55 21.84
C THR A 335 21.73 11.83 22.65
N GLU A 336 22.23 10.88 23.45
CA GLU A 336 23.43 11.08 24.29
C GLU A 336 24.78 10.74 23.62
N SER A 337 24.80 10.17 22.39
CA SER A 337 26.04 9.65 21.78
C SER A 337 26.58 10.41 20.55
N ASN A 338 26.13 11.63 20.28
CA ASN A 338 26.72 12.48 19.23
C ASN A 338 28.08 13.08 19.65
N VAL A 339 29.14 12.26 19.61
CA VAL A 339 30.52 12.76 19.61
C VAL A 339 30.87 13.19 18.18
N ASN A 340 30.91 14.51 18.00
CA ASN A 340 31.32 15.23 16.81
C ASN A 340 32.80 14.96 16.47
N VAL A 341 33.09 14.49 15.25
CA VAL A 341 34.45 14.54 14.69
C VAL A 341 34.36 15.17 13.31
N GLY A 342 35.05 16.30 13.19
CA GLY A 342 34.82 17.32 12.18
C GLY A 342 35.43 17.11 10.79
N THR A 343 35.00 18.05 9.97
CA THR A 343 35.31 18.46 8.59
C THR A 343 36.78 18.70 8.27
N ASP A 344 37.22 18.47 7.02
CA ASP A 344 37.82 19.53 6.18
C ASP A 344 38.06 19.17 4.68
N SER A 345 38.07 20.21 3.83
CA SER A 345 38.55 20.36 2.43
C SER A 345 37.71 19.75 1.28
N SER A 346 37.40 20.43 0.16
CA SER A 346 37.86 21.71 -0.42
C SER A 346 36.89 22.25 -1.49
N GLN A 347 36.84 23.58 -1.63
CA GLN A 347 36.08 24.40 -2.59
C GLN A 347 36.67 24.45 -4.02
N GLU A 348 35.80 24.69 -5.02
CA GLU A 348 35.83 25.76 -6.07
C GLU A 348 34.92 25.31 -7.25
N ALA A 349 33.71 25.83 -7.48
CA ALA A 349 33.24 27.18 -7.87
C ALA A 349 33.19 27.42 -9.40
N THR A 350 31.97 27.47 -9.98
CA THR A 350 31.59 28.46 -11.02
C THR A 350 30.10 28.82 -10.89
N LYS A 351 29.84 30.14 -10.84
CA LYS A 351 28.53 30.80 -10.70
C LYS A 351 27.77 30.89 -12.03
N SER A 352 26.45 30.72 -12.01
CA SER A 352 25.51 31.54 -12.80
C SER A 352 24.12 31.65 -12.15
N SER A 353 23.76 32.89 -11.80
CA SER A 353 22.43 33.54 -11.70
C SER A 353 21.20 32.77 -11.19
N ASP A 354 20.78 33.17 -9.99
CA ASP A 354 19.41 33.35 -9.47
C ASP A 354 18.21 32.80 -10.27
N SER A 355 17.72 31.64 -9.86
CA SER A 355 16.27 31.35 -9.72
C SER A 355 15.93 30.14 -8.83
N GLU A 356 16.89 29.57 -8.08
CA GLU A 356 16.61 28.47 -7.15
C GLU A 356 16.78 28.92 -5.70
N LYS A 357 15.74 29.58 -5.16
CA LYS A 357 15.47 29.42 -3.73
C LYS A 357 15.11 27.95 -3.54
N SER A 358 16.04 27.23 -2.93
CA SER A 358 15.95 25.79 -2.65
C SER A 358 14.58 25.40 -2.09
N VAL A 359 13.93 24.47 -2.77
CA VAL A 359 12.67 23.83 -2.37
C VAL A 359 12.75 23.18 -0.98
N HIS A 360 13.97 22.97 -0.44
CA HIS A 360 14.17 22.56 0.95
C HIS A 360 13.59 23.53 1.98
N GLU A 361 13.59 24.85 1.75
CA GLU A 361 13.07 25.81 2.74
C GLU A 361 11.53 25.87 2.79
N LEU A 362 10.84 25.37 1.75
CA LEU A 362 9.38 25.32 1.69
C LEU A 362 8.83 24.00 2.25
N LEU A 363 9.58 22.91 2.16
CA LEU A 363 9.15 21.60 2.69
C LEU A 363 9.43 21.45 4.21
N ASP A 364 10.48 22.07 4.75
CA ASP A 364 10.80 21.99 6.18
C ASP A 364 9.74 22.66 7.09
N LYS A 365 8.98 23.63 6.55
CA LYS A 365 7.92 24.31 7.32
C LYS A 365 6.64 23.47 7.48
N ASP A 366 6.35 22.56 6.55
CA ASP A 366 5.16 21.70 6.64
C ASP A 366 5.43 20.35 7.32
N VAL A 367 6.65 19.81 7.22
CA VAL A 367 7.03 18.55 7.89
C VAL A 367 7.04 18.69 9.42
N SER A 368 7.39 19.88 9.94
CA SER A 368 7.40 20.13 11.40
C SER A 368 6.02 20.11 12.08
N LYS A 369 4.92 20.11 11.31
CA LYS A 369 3.55 19.99 11.84
C LYS A 369 2.99 18.56 11.76
N GLN A 370 3.65 17.64 11.06
CA GLN A 370 3.19 16.23 10.90
C GLN A 370 3.87 15.24 11.86
N THR A 371 4.72 15.70 12.79
CA THR A 371 5.41 14.83 13.75
C THR A 371 4.58 14.41 14.97
N GLN A 372 3.30 14.75 15.03
CA GLN A 372 2.35 14.07 15.92
C GLN A 372 1.50 13.08 15.13
N ILE A 373 1.98 11.83 15.07
CA ILE A 373 1.16 10.69 14.66
C ILE A 373 -0.02 10.63 15.62
N ASN A 374 -1.22 10.95 15.15
CA ASN A 374 -2.44 10.64 15.88
C ASN A 374 -2.65 9.12 15.77
N PRO A 375 -2.52 8.32 16.84
CA PRO A 375 -2.60 6.86 16.76
C PRO A 375 -4.04 6.36 16.62
N ILE A 376 -5.04 7.23 16.79
CA ILE A 376 -6.46 6.88 16.78
C ILE A 376 -6.89 6.13 15.50
N PRO A 377 -6.50 6.55 14.28
CA PRO A 377 -6.86 5.82 13.05
C PRO A 377 -6.24 4.42 13.00
N PHE A 378 -4.99 4.26 13.47
CA PHE A 378 -4.30 2.97 13.53
C PHE A 378 -4.95 2.01 14.53
N ILE A 379 -5.34 2.53 15.69
CA ILE A 379 -6.07 1.78 16.73
C ILE A 379 -7.44 1.32 16.22
N ILE A 380 -8.16 2.16 15.47
CA ILE A 380 -9.45 1.79 14.87
C ILE A 380 -9.28 0.64 13.86
N VAL A 381 -8.25 0.70 13.01
CA VAL A 381 -7.96 -0.37 12.05
C VAL A 381 -7.62 -1.68 12.76
N LEU A 382 -6.80 -1.64 13.80
CA LEU A 382 -6.43 -2.82 14.57
C LEU A 382 -7.66 -3.46 15.26
N ILE A 383 -8.52 -2.64 15.86
CA ILE A 383 -9.78 -3.09 16.49
C ILE A 383 -10.69 -3.77 15.46
N ILE A 384 -10.80 -3.21 14.25
CA ILE A 384 -11.62 -3.80 13.17
C ILE A 384 -11.05 -5.15 12.73
N VAL A 385 -9.73 -5.27 12.57
CA VAL A 385 -9.07 -6.54 12.20
C VAL A 385 -9.31 -7.61 13.26
N PHE A 386 -9.15 -7.28 14.55
CA PHE A 386 -9.42 -8.21 15.63
C PHE A 386 -10.90 -8.58 15.72
N ALA A 387 -11.81 -7.63 15.53
CA ALA A 387 -13.25 -7.90 15.51
C ALA A 387 -13.64 -8.87 14.39
N VAL A 388 -13.06 -8.72 13.19
CA VAL A 388 -13.29 -9.62 12.04
C VAL A 388 -12.74 -11.02 12.31
N LEU A 389 -11.54 -11.14 12.87
CA LEU A 389 -10.96 -12.44 13.24
C LEU A 389 -11.78 -13.16 14.32
N ILE A 390 -12.25 -12.43 15.32
CA ILE A 390 -13.12 -12.96 16.39
C ILE A 390 -14.47 -13.40 15.82
N PHE A 391 -15.11 -12.58 14.96
CA PHE A 391 -16.38 -12.93 14.34
C PHE A 391 -16.25 -14.14 13.39
N GLY A 392 -15.15 -14.20 12.63
CA GLY A 392 -14.79 -15.34 11.78
C GLY A 392 -14.63 -16.63 12.59
N TYR A 393 -13.90 -16.55 13.70
CA TYR A 393 -13.71 -17.66 14.63
C TYR A 393 -15.03 -18.13 15.27
N TYR A 394 -15.90 -17.20 15.70
CA TYR A 394 -17.22 -17.54 16.25
C TYR A 394 -18.16 -18.16 15.21
N ARG A 395 -18.12 -17.71 13.95
CA ARG A 395 -18.90 -18.34 12.87
C ARG A 395 -18.39 -19.73 12.53
N TYR A 396 -17.08 -19.94 12.54
CA TYR A 396 -16.47 -21.24 12.31
C TYR A 396 -16.92 -22.25 13.39
N LYS A 397 -16.86 -21.85 14.67
CA LYS A 397 -17.23 -22.72 15.80
C LYS A 397 -18.75 -22.98 15.94
N LYS A 398 -19.61 -22.17 15.32
CA LYS A 398 -21.08 -22.37 15.33
C LYS A 398 -21.58 -23.32 14.23
N ASN A 399 -20.71 -23.65 13.28
CA ASN A 399 -20.99 -24.58 12.18
C ASN A 399 -20.34 -25.97 12.38
N GLU A 400 -19.69 -26.20 13.52
CA GLU A 400 -19.38 -27.51 14.11
C GLU A 400 -20.40 -27.83 15.22
#